data_AF-A0A4P6KCR5-F1
#
_entry.id   AF-A0A4P6KCR5-F1
#
_cell.length_a   1.000
_cell.length_b   1.000
_cell.length_c   1.000
_cell.angle_alpha   90.00
_cell.angle_beta   90.00
_cell.angle_gamma   90.00
#
_symmetry.space_group_name_H-M   'P 1'
#
loop_
_entity.id
_entity.type
_entity.pdbx_description
1 polymer ?
#
loop_
_entity_poly.entity_id
_entity_poly.type
_entity_poly.pdbx_seq_one_letter_code
_entity_poly.pdbx_strand_id
1 'polypeptide(L)'
;MNSITRRTGAVVAAAGLALALASCSGGQSVAEACTIAEETMTEVVTQSQADTQQALQGALQGEDVDFGAIFQPIKDALSETQKKVTNEEVSGALDTFVSEYNSFAEVIEQVDLSGFQELSEMSDLDPSDPDAMAKIEELQAKSTELQQQAEELQTQIQGKTESLTDASAQLGELCNAN
;
A
#
# COMPACT_ATOMS: atom_id res chain seq x y z
N MET A 1 47.81 -2.15 25.83
CA MET A 1 46.83 -2.79 26.73
C MET A 1 45.54 -2.00 26.50
N ASN A 2 44.47 -2.49 25.87
CA ASN A 2 43.88 -3.82 25.89
C ASN A 2 43.46 -4.29 24.49
N SER A 3 43.76 -5.56 24.24
CA SER A 3 43.17 -6.45 23.24
C SER A 3 41.91 -7.10 23.79
N ILE A 4 40.82 -7.16 23.02
CA ILE A 4 39.82 -8.24 23.14
C ILE A 4 39.54 -8.79 21.74
N THR A 5 39.63 -10.10 21.66
CA THR A 5 39.79 -10.95 20.50
C THR A 5 38.49 -11.73 20.27
N ARG A 6 38.03 -11.76 19.02
CA ARG A 6 37.31 -12.83 18.27
C ARG A 6 36.28 -13.76 18.96
N ARG A 7 35.21 -13.97 18.16
CA ARG A 7 34.52 -15.24 17.80
C ARG A 7 33.46 -15.80 18.76
N THR A 8 32.22 -15.79 18.27
CA THR A 8 31.18 -16.85 18.32
C THR A 8 29.96 -16.33 17.54
N GLY A 9 29.25 -17.05 16.68
CA GLY A 9 29.32 -18.41 16.16
C GLY A 9 28.38 -18.43 14.93
N ALA A 10 28.84 -18.95 13.79
CA ALA A 10 28.28 -20.19 13.24
C ALA A 10 26.76 -20.10 13.00
N VAL A 11 26.39 -19.56 11.83
CA VAL A 11 25.08 -19.79 11.21
C VAL A 11 24.90 -21.30 11.11
N VAL A 12 23.83 -21.78 11.75
CA VAL A 12 23.49 -23.19 11.89
C VAL A 12 23.31 -23.83 10.51
N ALA A 13 23.96 -24.98 10.38
CA ALA A 13 23.88 -25.86 9.24
C ALA A 13 22.54 -26.60 9.17
N ALA A 14 22.15 -26.88 7.93
CA ALA A 14 21.43 -28.08 7.49
C ALA A 14 19.98 -28.27 8.00
N ALA A 15 19.04 -27.63 7.32
CA ALA A 15 17.70 -28.20 7.11
C ALA A 15 17.69 -28.97 5.78
N GLY A 16 17.84 -30.29 5.90
CA GLY A 16 17.22 -31.31 5.05
C GLY A 16 17.28 -31.18 3.53
N LEU A 17 18.31 -31.81 2.93
CA LEU A 17 18.21 -32.41 1.59
C LEU A 17 17.15 -33.55 1.58
N ALA A 18 15.87 -33.21 1.66
CA ALA A 18 14.74 -34.15 1.53
C ALA A 18 13.82 -33.82 0.34
N LEU A 19 14.23 -32.91 -0.55
CA LEU A 19 13.46 -32.52 -1.74
C LEU A 19 13.70 -33.43 -2.97
N ALA A 20 14.46 -34.51 -2.84
CA ALA A 20 14.84 -35.34 -4.00
C ALA A 20 13.78 -36.38 -4.44
N LEU A 21 12.59 -36.44 -3.81
CA LEU A 21 11.57 -37.45 -4.14
C LEU A 21 10.14 -36.93 -4.37
N ALA A 22 9.93 -35.61 -4.43
CA ALA A 22 8.70 -35.02 -4.98
C ALA A 22 8.93 -34.52 -6.42
N SER A 23 9.59 -35.35 -7.24
CA SER A 23 9.60 -35.17 -8.69
C SER A 23 8.32 -35.77 -9.26
N CYS A 24 7.25 -34.97 -9.33
CA CYS A 24 6.19 -35.07 -10.33
C CYS A 24 5.19 -33.88 -10.34
N SER A 25 5.65 -32.64 -10.12
CA SER A 25 5.08 -31.43 -10.72
C SER A 25 6.16 -30.35 -10.68
N GLY A 26 6.69 -29.95 -11.83
CA GLY A 26 7.84 -29.04 -11.94
C GLY A 26 7.52 -27.57 -11.62
N GLY A 27 6.90 -27.32 -10.46
CA GLY A 27 6.58 -25.98 -9.98
C GLY A 27 7.58 -25.47 -8.94
N GLN A 28 7.55 -24.15 -8.71
CA GLN A 28 8.31 -23.47 -7.68
C GLN A 28 8.01 -24.01 -6.28
N SER A 29 9.04 -24.13 -5.44
CA SER A 29 8.85 -24.50 -4.03
C SER A 29 8.17 -23.37 -3.24
N VAL A 30 7.47 -23.69 -2.14
CA VAL A 30 6.84 -22.68 -1.28
C VAL A 30 7.87 -21.65 -0.79
N ALA A 31 9.05 -22.09 -0.35
CA ALA A 31 10.10 -21.20 0.13
C ALA A 31 10.63 -20.24 -0.96
N GLU A 32 10.80 -20.73 -2.20
CA GLU A 32 11.22 -19.88 -3.32
C GLU A 32 10.14 -18.87 -3.71
N ALA A 33 8.88 -19.29 -3.75
CA ALA A 33 7.74 -18.43 -4.00
C ALA A 33 7.62 -17.33 -2.93
N CYS A 34 7.77 -17.70 -1.66
CA CYS A 34 7.74 -16.78 -0.53
C CYS A 34 8.89 -15.78 -0.56
N THR A 35 10.09 -16.21 -0.94
CA THR A 35 11.24 -15.28 -1.11
C THR A 35 10.92 -14.20 -2.13
N ILE A 36 10.34 -14.57 -3.28
CA ILE A 36 9.94 -13.60 -4.32
C ILE A 36 8.88 -12.63 -3.81
N ALA A 37 7.88 -13.14 -3.07
CA ALA A 37 6.83 -12.30 -2.50
C ALA A 37 7.39 -11.32 -1.45
N GLU A 38 8.24 -11.79 -0.53
CA GLU A 38 8.85 -10.97 0.52
C GLU A 38 9.80 -9.89 -0.02
N GLU A 39 10.63 -10.24 -1.02
CA GLU A 39 11.51 -9.27 -1.69
C GLU A 39 10.68 -8.14 -2.32
N THR A 40 9.60 -8.50 -3.00
CA THR A 40 8.67 -7.53 -3.60
C THR A 40 8.02 -6.65 -2.54
N MET A 41 7.51 -7.24 -1.45
CA MET A 41 6.88 -6.48 -0.37
C MET A 41 7.85 -5.49 0.27
N THR A 42 9.11 -5.88 0.45
CA THR A 42 10.15 -5.01 1.01
C THR A 42 10.46 -3.84 0.08
N GLU A 43 10.59 -4.11 -1.23
CA GLU A 43 10.80 -3.09 -2.26
C GLU A 43 9.61 -2.11 -2.30
N VAL A 44 8.39 -2.64 -2.39
CA VAL A 44 7.13 -1.88 -2.38
C VAL A 44 7.01 -0.99 -1.15
N VAL A 45 7.25 -1.51 0.05
CA VAL A 45 7.15 -0.73 1.30
C VAL A 45 8.17 0.40 1.33
N THR A 46 9.39 0.13 0.85
CA THR A 46 10.45 1.14 0.80
C THR A 46 10.12 2.24 -0.20
N GLN A 47 9.64 1.86 -1.39
CA GLN A 47 9.26 2.80 -2.44
C GLN A 47 8.02 3.60 -2.05
N SER A 48 6.98 2.95 -1.52
CA SER A 48 5.75 3.59 -1.04
C SER A 48 6.03 4.67 0.00
N GLN A 49 6.93 4.41 0.95
CA GLN A 49 7.32 5.41 1.95
C GLN A 49 7.99 6.63 1.32
N ALA A 50 8.86 6.44 0.32
CA ALA A 50 9.51 7.53 -0.37
C ALA A 50 8.51 8.35 -1.21
N ASP A 51 7.69 7.68 -2.00
CA ASP A 51 6.73 8.31 -2.90
C ASP A 51 5.63 9.05 -2.11
N THR A 52 5.13 8.45 -1.03
CA THR A 52 4.17 9.10 -0.12
C THR A 52 4.76 10.33 0.55
N GLN A 53 6.02 10.27 1.01
CA GLN A 53 6.69 11.43 1.62
C GLN A 53 6.92 12.55 0.62
N GLN A 54 7.25 12.21 -0.64
CA GLN A 54 7.43 13.18 -1.71
C GLN A 54 6.10 13.82 -2.10
N ALA A 55 5.04 13.03 -2.28
CA ALA A 55 3.69 13.48 -2.54
C ALA A 55 3.16 14.40 -1.44
N LEU A 56 3.34 14.03 -0.16
CA LEU A 56 2.96 14.88 0.96
C LEU A 56 3.70 16.23 0.93
N GLN A 57 4.99 16.22 0.61
CA GLN A 57 5.77 17.46 0.47
C GLN A 57 5.29 18.32 -0.71
N GLY A 58 4.93 17.72 -1.84
CA GLY A 58 4.35 18.42 -2.98
C GLY A 58 3.02 19.08 -2.64
N ALA A 59 2.12 18.31 -2.01
CA ALA A 59 0.81 18.82 -1.56
C ALA A 59 0.96 20.00 -0.59
N LEU A 60 1.90 19.92 0.36
CA LEU A 60 2.20 21.02 1.29
C LEU A 60 2.78 22.27 0.61
N GLN A 61 3.39 22.11 -0.57
CA GLN A 61 3.89 23.20 -1.40
C GLN A 61 2.82 23.74 -2.37
N GLY A 62 1.60 23.21 -2.30
CA GLY A 62 0.50 23.59 -3.18
C GLY A 62 0.57 22.96 -4.57
N GLU A 63 1.38 21.92 -4.75
CA GLU A 63 1.38 21.13 -5.97
C GLU A 63 0.14 20.22 -6.01
N ASP A 64 -0.40 20.04 -7.22
CA ASP A 64 -1.45 19.06 -7.46
C ASP A 64 -0.84 17.66 -7.41
N VAL A 65 -1.32 16.83 -6.49
CA VAL A 65 -0.75 15.51 -6.21
C VAL A 65 -1.77 14.45 -6.60
N ASP A 66 -1.43 13.70 -7.64
CA ASP A 66 -2.17 12.51 -8.02
C ASP A 66 -1.80 11.35 -7.09
N PHE A 67 -2.59 11.18 -6.02
CA PHE A 67 -2.40 10.08 -5.08
C PHE A 67 -2.61 8.71 -5.71
N GLY A 68 -3.39 8.61 -6.79
CA GLY A 68 -3.54 7.36 -7.54
C GLY A 68 -2.27 6.94 -8.23
N ALA A 69 -1.56 7.89 -8.84
CA ALA A 69 -0.27 7.64 -9.47
C ALA A 69 0.81 7.15 -8.49
N ILE A 70 0.69 7.47 -7.19
CA ILE A 70 1.61 6.99 -6.14
C ILE A 70 1.51 5.48 -5.94
N PHE A 71 0.30 4.92 -6.07
CA PHE A 71 0.07 3.49 -5.85
C PHE A 71 0.36 2.65 -7.11
N GLN A 72 0.40 3.26 -8.29
CA GLN A 72 0.60 2.54 -9.54
C GLN A 72 1.90 1.71 -9.60
N PRO A 73 3.08 2.23 -9.19
CA PRO A 73 4.31 1.43 -9.15
C PRO A 73 4.18 0.18 -8.27
N ILE A 74 3.39 0.26 -7.20
CA ILE A 74 3.17 -0.84 -6.28
C ILE A 74 2.23 -1.87 -6.90
N LYS A 75 1.13 -1.42 -7.52
CA LYS A 75 0.20 -2.28 -8.26
C LYS A 75 0.94 -3.05 -9.36
N ASP A 76 1.83 -2.37 -10.08
CA ASP A 76 2.66 -2.97 -11.14
C ASP A 76 3.65 -3.99 -10.57
N ALA A 77 4.37 -3.66 -9.49
CA ALA A 77 5.29 -4.57 -8.82
C ALA A 77 4.58 -5.84 -8.32
N LEU A 78 3.43 -5.67 -7.67
CA LEU A 78 2.60 -6.78 -7.19
C LEU A 78 2.09 -7.66 -8.33
N SER A 79 1.65 -7.06 -9.44
CA SER A 79 1.22 -7.79 -10.64
C SER A 79 2.37 -8.57 -11.29
N GLU A 80 3.57 -7.99 -11.37
CA GLU A 80 4.76 -8.69 -11.85
C GLU A 80 5.15 -9.86 -10.95
N THR A 81 4.95 -9.71 -9.63
CA THR A 81 5.24 -10.77 -8.65
C THR A 81 4.24 -11.90 -8.74
N GLN A 82 2.95 -11.64 -8.93
CA GLN A 82 1.95 -12.68 -9.23
C GLN A 82 2.36 -13.52 -10.46
N LYS A 83 2.95 -12.92 -11.49
CA LYS A 83 3.41 -13.65 -12.68
C LYS A 83 4.63 -14.55 -12.41
N LYS A 84 5.43 -14.22 -11.39
CA LYS A 84 6.66 -14.95 -11.01
C LYS A 84 6.38 -16.05 -9.99
N VAL A 85 5.34 -15.90 -9.18
CA VAL A 85 4.95 -16.89 -8.19
C VAL A 85 4.11 -17.97 -8.87
N THR A 86 4.69 -19.17 -9.01
CA THR A 86 4.02 -20.30 -9.69
C THR A 86 3.54 -21.38 -8.73
N ASN A 87 3.90 -21.27 -7.45
CA ASN A 87 3.41 -22.15 -6.41
C ASN A 87 1.94 -21.84 -6.10
N GLU A 88 1.04 -22.82 -6.21
CA GLU A 88 -0.41 -22.59 -6.09
C GLU A 88 -0.83 -22.04 -4.72
N GLU A 89 -0.20 -22.49 -3.63
CA GLU A 89 -0.54 -22.04 -2.27
C GLU A 89 -0.13 -20.57 -2.07
N VAL A 90 1.12 -20.24 -2.43
CA VAL A 90 1.64 -18.87 -2.30
C VAL A 90 0.97 -17.94 -3.29
N SER A 91 0.70 -18.39 -4.52
CA SER A 91 -0.02 -17.61 -5.53
C SER A 91 -1.43 -17.26 -5.06
N GLY A 92 -2.17 -18.20 -4.46
CA GLY A 92 -3.52 -17.92 -3.96
C GLY A 92 -3.55 -16.90 -2.81
N ALA A 93 -2.60 -17.01 -1.88
CA ALA A 93 -2.45 -16.04 -0.79
C ALA A 93 -2.01 -14.66 -1.32
N LEU A 94 -1.06 -14.64 -2.26
CA LEU A 94 -0.60 -13.42 -2.92
C LEU A 94 -1.72 -12.77 -3.72
N ASP A 95 -2.53 -13.53 -4.46
CA ASP A 95 -3.68 -13.01 -5.22
C ASP A 95 -4.69 -12.30 -4.32
N THR A 96 -4.96 -12.89 -3.15
CA THR A 96 -5.83 -12.29 -2.14
C THR A 96 -5.24 -10.96 -1.66
N PHE A 97 -3.94 -10.94 -1.33
CA PHE A 97 -3.24 -9.72 -0.92
C PHE A 97 -3.28 -8.63 -2.01
N VAL A 98 -2.97 -8.98 -3.27
CA VAL A 98 -2.99 -8.02 -4.38
C VAL A 98 -4.40 -7.48 -4.63
N SER A 99 -5.42 -8.32 -4.52
CA SER A 99 -6.83 -7.90 -4.64
C SER A 99 -7.23 -6.90 -3.55
N GLU A 100 -6.88 -7.16 -2.29
CA GLU A 100 -7.17 -6.23 -1.19
C GLU A 100 -6.36 -4.94 -1.32
N TYR A 101 -5.11 -5.03 -1.78
CA TYR A 101 -4.28 -3.86 -2.03
C TYR A 101 -4.86 -2.97 -3.14
N ASN A 102 -5.27 -3.57 -4.27
CA ASN A 102 -5.92 -2.82 -5.36
C ASN A 102 -7.21 -2.17 -4.88
N SER A 103 -8.02 -2.89 -4.09
CA SER A 103 -9.24 -2.34 -3.51
C SER A 103 -8.95 -1.18 -2.55
N PHE A 104 -7.88 -1.26 -1.77
CA PHE A 104 -7.43 -0.17 -0.90
C PHE A 104 -6.98 1.04 -1.74
N ALA A 105 -6.16 0.83 -2.76
CA ALA A 105 -5.70 1.89 -3.65
C ALA A 105 -6.89 2.59 -4.34
N GLU A 106 -7.88 1.84 -4.83
CA GLU A 106 -9.11 2.40 -5.43
C GLU A 106 -9.91 3.29 -4.47
N VAL A 107 -9.94 2.98 -3.17
CA VAL A 107 -10.60 3.83 -2.17
C VAL A 107 -9.85 5.14 -1.99
N ILE A 108 -8.51 5.11 -2.01
CA ILE A 108 -7.69 6.33 -1.91
C ILE A 108 -7.73 7.14 -3.22
N GLU A 109 -7.77 6.49 -4.38
CA GLU A 109 -7.92 7.12 -5.69
C GLU A 109 -9.23 7.91 -5.82
N GLN A 110 -10.27 7.52 -5.08
CA GLN A 110 -11.56 8.22 -5.04
C GLN A 110 -11.55 9.48 -4.17
N VAL A 111 -10.46 9.75 -3.45
CA VAL A 111 -10.35 10.92 -2.59
C VAL A 111 -10.10 12.15 -3.44
N ASP A 112 -11.16 12.90 -3.69
CA ASP A 112 -11.08 14.19 -4.38
C ASP A 112 -10.61 15.28 -3.41
N LEU A 113 -9.34 15.66 -3.53
CA LEU A 113 -8.75 16.76 -2.78
C LEU A 113 -8.97 18.13 -3.43
N SER A 114 -9.53 18.19 -4.65
CA SER A 114 -9.81 19.47 -5.32
C SER A 114 -10.80 20.33 -4.54
N GLY A 115 -11.74 19.69 -3.81
CA GLY A 115 -12.66 20.39 -2.90
C GLY A 115 -11.96 21.15 -1.76
N PHE A 116 -10.79 20.69 -1.30
CA PHE A 116 -9.99 21.42 -0.32
C PHE A 116 -9.27 22.63 -0.94
N GLN A 117 -8.90 22.53 -2.20
CA GLN A 117 -8.28 23.64 -2.94
C GLN A 117 -9.29 24.77 -3.13
N GLU A 118 -10.53 24.46 -3.52
CA GLU A 118 -11.61 25.45 -3.62
C GLU A 118 -11.96 26.11 -2.27
N LEU A 119 -11.90 25.37 -1.16
CA LEU A 119 -12.05 25.93 0.19
C LEU A 119 -10.93 26.89 0.56
N SER A 120 -9.70 26.69 0.05
CA SER A 120 -8.59 27.61 0.27
C SER A 120 -8.75 28.94 -0.46
N GLU A 121 -9.47 28.96 -1.59
CA GLU A 121 -9.82 30.19 -2.32
C GLU A 121 -10.89 31.02 -1.59
N MET A 122 -11.57 30.44 -0.59
CA MET A 122 -12.63 31.10 0.16
C MET A 122 -12.13 32.32 0.95
N SER A 123 -10.86 32.33 1.36
CA SER A 123 -10.27 33.47 2.09
C SER A 123 -10.15 34.75 1.25
N ASP A 124 -10.26 34.64 -0.08
CA ASP A 124 -10.16 35.77 -1.02
C ASP A 124 -11.53 36.32 -1.46
N LEU A 125 -12.64 35.73 -0.98
CA LEU A 125 -14.00 36.15 -1.34
C LEU A 125 -14.46 37.36 -0.50
N ASP A 126 -15.00 38.39 -1.17
CA ASP A 126 -15.59 39.57 -0.51
C ASP A 126 -17.05 39.27 -0.10
N PRO A 127 -17.38 39.16 1.20
CA PRO A 127 -18.73 38.82 1.66
C PRO A 127 -19.77 39.93 1.39
N SER A 128 -19.37 41.08 0.86
CA SER A 128 -20.29 42.15 0.43
C SER A 128 -20.74 42.02 -1.03
N ASP A 129 -20.12 41.13 -1.81
CA ASP A 129 -20.50 40.83 -3.19
C ASP A 129 -21.61 39.74 -3.23
N PRO A 130 -22.76 39.99 -3.87
CA PRO A 130 -23.81 38.98 -4.06
C PRO A 130 -23.34 37.67 -4.70
N ASP A 131 -22.37 37.73 -5.63
CA ASP A 131 -21.85 36.53 -6.30
C ASP A 131 -20.93 35.74 -5.36
N ALA A 132 -20.18 36.42 -4.49
CA ALA A 132 -19.38 35.78 -3.46
C ALA A 132 -20.26 35.13 -2.38
N MET A 133 -21.40 35.73 -2.02
CA MET A 133 -22.37 35.14 -1.10
C MET A 133 -22.96 33.83 -1.65
N ALA A 134 -23.30 33.79 -2.94
CA ALA A 134 -23.75 32.55 -3.58
C ALA A 134 -22.66 31.47 -3.56
N LYS A 135 -21.41 31.85 -3.83
CA LYS A 135 -20.26 30.91 -3.78
C LYS A 135 -19.96 30.43 -2.35
N ILE A 136 -20.14 31.27 -1.34
CA ILE A 136 -20.01 30.88 0.08
C ILE A 136 -21.07 29.85 0.47
N GLU A 137 -22.33 30.01 0.02
CA GLU A 137 -23.39 29.02 0.28
C GLU A 137 -23.10 27.68 -0.41
N GLU A 138 -22.63 27.70 -1.66
CA GLU A 138 -22.19 26.51 -2.39
C GLU A 138 -21.02 25.80 -1.67
N LEU A 139 -20.01 26.56 -1.23
CA LEU A 139 -18.88 26.02 -0.48
C LEU A 139 -19.28 25.46 0.88
N GLN A 140 -20.27 26.04 1.56
CA GLN A 140 -20.81 25.48 2.81
C GLN A 140 -21.52 24.13 2.57
N ALA A 141 -22.30 24.03 1.49
CA ALA A 141 -22.93 22.78 1.09
C ALA A 141 -21.87 21.72 0.74
N LYS A 142 -20.87 22.10 -0.08
CA LYS A 142 -19.74 21.24 -0.44
C LYS A 142 -18.90 20.84 0.76
N SER A 143 -18.70 21.72 1.74
CA SER A 143 -18.01 21.39 3.00
C SER A 143 -18.77 20.35 3.82
N THR A 144 -20.11 20.36 3.80
CA THR A 144 -20.92 19.36 4.51
C THR A 144 -20.84 18.01 3.80
N GLU A 145 -20.90 18.02 2.48
CA GLU A 145 -20.71 16.82 1.65
C GLU A 145 -19.30 16.22 1.82
N LEU A 146 -18.25 17.05 1.79
CA LEU A 146 -16.88 16.63 2.04
C LEU A 146 -16.69 16.02 3.43
N GLN A 147 -17.35 16.58 4.46
CA GLN A 147 -17.32 15.98 5.80
C GLN A 147 -17.95 14.57 5.80
N GLN A 148 -19.10 14.41 5.15
CA GLN A 148 -19.77 13.12 5.04
C GLN A 148 -18.94 12.11 4.23
N GLN A 149 -18.37 12.54 3.11
CA GLN A 149 -17.46 11.73 2.30
C GLN A 149 -16.20 11.35 3.10
N ALA A 150 -15.67 12.24 3.93
CA ALA A 150 -14.52 11.93 4.79
C ALA A 150 -14.85 10.89 5.85
N GLU A 151 -16.04 10.92 6.47
CA GLU A 151 -16.49 9.90 7.42
C GLU A 151 -16.67 8.52 6.74
N GLU A 152 -17.28 8.51 5.56
CA GLU A 152 -17.47 7.29 4.77
C GLU A 152 -16.12 6.71 4.31
N LEU A 153 -15.25 7.57 3.77
CA LEU A 153 -13.88 7.22 3.40
C LEU A 153 -13.11 6.66 4.58
N GLN A 154 -13.18 7.28 5.76
CA GLN A 154 -12.52 6.78 6.96
C GLN A 154 -12.98 5.36 7.30
N THR A 155 -14.29 5.09 7.19
CA THR A 155 -14.86 3.76 7.41
C THR A 155 -14.37 2.75 6.36
N GLN A 156 -14.34 3.14 5.08
CA GLN A 156 -13.84 2.29 4.01
C GLN A 156 -12.34 1.99 4.17
N ILE A 157 -11.53 3.01 4.46
CA ILE A 157 -10.08 2.87 4.71
C ILE A 157 -9.84 1.93 5.89
N GLN A 158 -10.58 2.06 6.99
CA GLN A 158 -10.44 1.15 8.13
C GLN A 158 -10.73 -0.30 7.74
N GLY A 159 -11.87 -0.55 7.08
CA GLY A 159 -12.23 -1.90 6.64
C GLY A 159 -11.22 -2.50 5.64
N LYS A 160 -10.72 -1.68 4.71
CA LYS A 160 -9.67 -2.10 3.75
C LYS A 160 -8.32 -2.32 4.41
N THR A 161 -7.96 -1.52 5.41
CA THR A 161 -6.73 -1.71 6.19
C THR A 161 -6.78 -3.01 6.98
N GLU A 162 -7.92 -3.34 7.59
CA GLU A 162 -8.11 -4.62 8.28
C GLU A 162 -8.00 -5.79 7.30
N SER A 163 -8.70 -5.72 6.17
CA SER A 163 -8.66 -6.78 5.14
C SER A 163 -7.26 -6.99 4.56
N LEU A 164 -6.53 -5.90 4.30
CA LEU A 164 -5.14 -5.95 3.84
C LEU A 164 -4.20 -6.53 4.91
N THR A 165 -4.42 -6.19 6.18
CA THR A 165 -3.66 -6.72 7.32
C THR A 165 -3.88 -8.22 7.45
N ASP A 166 -5.12 -8.68 7.35
CA ASP A 166 -5.47 -10.09 7.41
C ASP A 166 -4.86 -10.87 6.23
N ALA A 167 -4.96 -10.34 5.01
CA ALA A 167 -4.34 -10.95 3.83
C ALA A 167 -2.81 -11.01 3.95
N SER A 168 -2.17 -9.95 4.46
CA SER A 168 -0.74 -9.92 4.73
C SER A 168 -0.33 -10.93 5.80
N ALA A 169 -1.13 -11.09 6.86
CA ALA A 169 -0.87 -12.05 7.92
C ALA A 169 -0.96 -13.49 7.40
N GLN A 170 -1.97 -13.81 6.58
CA GLN A 170 -2.12 -15.12 5.96
C GLN A 170 -0.92 -15.48 5.06
N LEU A 171 -0.49 -14.54 4.21
CA LEU A 171 0.69 -14.74 3.39
C LEU A 171 1.96 -14.90 4.25
N GLY A 172 2.10 -14.10 5.30
CA GLY A 172 3.22 -14.20 6.25
C GLY A 172 3.24 -15.52 7.02
N GLU A 173 2.10 -16.03 7.48
CA GLU A 173 1.98 -17.33 8.15
C GLU A 173 2.39 -18.47 7.21
N LEU A 174 1.93 -18.43 5.96
CA LEU A 174 2.30 -19.41 4.94
C LEU A 174 3.81 -19.43 4.69
N CYS A 175 4.42 -18.24 4.60
CA CYS A 175 5.85 -18.09 4.31
C CYS A 175 6.76 -18.36 5.51
N ASN A 176 6.30 -18.16 6.74
CA ASN A 176 7.07 -18.48 7.95
C ASN A 176 6.92 -19.94 8.42
N ALA A 177 5.88 -20.65 7.96
CA ALA A 177 5.62 -22.04 8.33
C ALA A 177 6.42 -23.08 7.50
N ASN A 178 7.06 -22.65 6.41
CA ASN A 178 7.75 -23.49 5.43
C ASN A 178 9.22 -23.10 5.24
#